data_AF-A0A388Q023-F1
#
_entry.id   AF-A0A388Q023-F1
#
_cell.length_a   1.000
_cell.length_b   1.000
_cell.length_c   1.000
_cell.angle_alpha   90.00
_cell.angle_beta   90.00
_cell.angle_gamma   90.00
#
_symmetry.space_group_name_H-M   'P 1'
#
loop_
_entity.id
_entity.type
_entity.pdbx_description
1 polymer ?
#
loop_
_entity_poly.entity_id
_entity_poly.type
_entity_poly.pdbx_seq_one_letter_code
_entity_poly.pdbx_strand_id
1 'polypeptide(L)'
;MKQFSLLMFFILLRLSSFSQAPSFMSYQSVIRNTSNMLIINTPVRIRVSILQGSSSGSAVYVETHTPTTNPNGLAICQSVPVRWCRVVFRLLTGPTAPIS
;
A
#
# COMPACT_ATOMS: atom_id res chain seq x y z
N MET A 1 12.61 -40.31 -28.33
CA MET A 1 12.60 -38.92 -28.82
C MET A 1 11.41 -38.09 -28.30
N LYS A 2 10.16 -38.60 -28.31
CA LYS A 2 8.98 -37.87 -27.78
C LYS A 2 9.05 -37.55 -26.26
N GLN A 3 9.60 -38.47 -25.46
CA GLN A 3 9.72 -38.33 -23.99
C GLN A 3 10.66 -37.18 -23.57
N PHE A 4 11.78 -36.98 -24.28
CA PHE A 4 12.74 -35.90 -24.00
C PHE A 4 12.18 -34.51 -24.36
N SER A 5 11.39 -34.42 -25.43
CA SER A 5 10.73 -33.17 -25.82
C SER A 5 9.70 -32.73 -24.75
N LEU A 6 8.92 -33.68 -24.23
CA LEU A 6 8.00 -33.43 -23.12
C LEU A 6 8.70 -32.96 -21.84
N LEU A 7 9.83 -33.59 -21.48
CA LEU A 7 10.61 -33.20 -20.31
C LEU A 7 11.15 -31.76 -20.43
N MET A 8 11.69 -31.41 -21.60
CA MET A 8 12.22 -30.07 -21.87
C MET A 8 11.11 -29.01 -21.84
N PHE A 9 9.92 -29.33 -22.34
CA PHE A 9 8.74 -28.48 -22.25
C PHE A 9 8.34 -28.18 -20.79
N PHE A 10 8.32 -29.20 -19.92
CA PHE A 10 8.02 -29.00 -18.50
C PHE A 10 9.09 -28.20 -17.76
N ILE A 11 10.36 -28.32 -18.13
CA ILE A 11 11.47 -27.53 -17.55
C ILE A 11 11.32 -26.04 -17.91
N LEU A 12 10.98 -25.73 -19.17
CA LEU A 12 10.79 -24.36 -19.62
C LEU A 12 9.57 -23.68 -18.97
N LEU A 13 8.49 -24.43 -18.74
CA LEU A 13 7.30 -23.98 -18.00
C LEU A 13 7.59 -23.65 -16.52
N ARG A 14 8.55 -24.32 -15.89
CA ARG A 14 8.95 -24.03 -14.50
C ARG A 14 9.70 -22.70 -14.40
N LEU A 15 10.55 -22.39 -15.38
CA LEU A 15 11.41 -21.19 -15.37
C LEU A 15 10.64 -19.89 -15.64
N SER A 16 9.45 -19.96 -16.23
CA SER A 16 8.63 -18.78 -16.54
C SER A 16 7.73 -18.31 -15.40
N SER A 17 7.67 -19.05 -14.29
CA SER A 17 6.82 -18.72 -13.14
C SER A 17 7.49 -17.71 -12.20
N PHE A 18 7.68 -16.48 -12.67
CA PHE A 18 7.96 -15.37 -11.75
C PHE A 18 6.67 -15.02 -11.02
N SER A 19 6.65 -15.13 -9.70
CA SER A 19 5.56 -14.58 -8.90
C SER A 19 5.50 -13.09 -9.19
N GLN A 20 4.37 -12.60 -9.68
CA GLN A 20 4.11 -11.16 -9.78
C GLN A 20 3.27 -10.80 -8.55
N ALA A 21 3.84 -10.00 -7.66
CA ALA A 21 3.06 -9.40 -6.58
C ALA A 21 1.96 -8.52 -7.20
N PRO A 22 0.76 -8.44 -6.61
CA PRO A 22 -0.28 -7.53 -7.07
C PRO A 22 0.27 -6.12 -7.24
N SER A 23 -0.03 -5.43 -8.35
CA SER A 23 0.52 -4.08 -8.58
C SER A 23 0.00 -3.05 -7.58
N PHE A 24 -1.19 -3.29 -7.03
CA PHE A 24 -1.88 -2.37 -6.13
C PHE A 24 -2.57 -3.11 -4.98
N MET A 25 -2.73 -2.42 -3.85
CA MET A 25 -3.53 -2.87 -2.71
C MET A 25 -4.51 -1.80 -2.24
N SER A 26 -5.62 -2.26 -1.65
CA SER A 26 -6.56 -1.42 -0.90
C SER A 26 -6.10 -1.35 0.55
N TYR A 27 -5.93 -0.15 1.07
CA TYR A 27 -5.60 0.09 2.46
C TYR A 27 -6.75 0.79 3.17
N GLN A 28 -7.15 0.26 4.32
CA GLN A 28 -8.19 0.83 5.17
C GLN A 28 -7.63 1.05 6.57
N SER A 29 -7.86 2.25 7.10
CA SER A 29 -7.41 2.63 8.45
C SER A 29 -8.51 3.37 9.19
N VAL A 30 -8.59 3.16 10.50
CA VAL A 30 -9.47 3.93 11.40
C VAL A 30 -8.66 5.07 11.98
N ILE A 31 -9.11 6.31 11.79
CA ILE A 31 -8.39 7.50 12.25
C ILE A 31 -8.98 7.98 13.59
N ARG A 32 -8.10 8.13 14.58
CA ARG A 32 -8.43 8.60 15.93
C ARG A 32 -7.53 9.77 16.31
N ASN A 33 -8.05 10.68 17.15
CA ASN A 33 -7.27 11.76 17.72
C ASN A 33 -6.55 11.32 19.02
N THR A 34 -5.78 12.24 19.62
CA THR A 34 -5.04 12.00 20.87
C THR A 34 -5.93 11.70 22.07
N SER A 35 -7.19 12.17 22.05
CA SER A 35 -8.23 11.86 23.05
C SER A 35 -8.98 10.56 22.73
N ASN A 36 -8.49 9.75 21.79
CA ASN A 36 -9.08 8.49 21.34
C ASN A 36 -10.48 8.60 20.69
N MET A 37 -10.91 9.82 20.33
CA MET A 37 -12.16 10.07 19.62
C MET A 37 -11.98 9.83 18.11
N LEU A 38 -13.04 9.35 17.46
CA LEU A 38 -13.07 9.14 16.02
C LEU A 38 -13.04 10.47 15.28
N ILE A 39 -12.18 10.57 14.27
CA ILE A 39 -12.21 11.67 13.31
C ILE A 39 -13.17 11.28 12.20
N ILE A 40 -14.33 11.95 12.12
CA ILE A 40 -15.41 11.63 11.18
C ILE A 40 -15.54 12.73 10.13
N ASN A 41 -15.95 12.36 8.91
CA ASN A 41 -16.24 13.28 7.79
C ASN A 41 -15.17 14.35 7.53
N THR A 42 -13.91 14.06 7.87
CA THR A 42 -12.79 15.01 7.76
C THR A 42 -11.81 14.52 6.70
N PRO A 43 -11.30 15.40 5.82
CA PRO A 43 -10.21 15.05 4.91
C PRO A 43 -8.93 14.80 5.70
N VAL A 44 -8.30 13.65 5.48
CA VAL A 44 -7.09 13.23 6.18
C VAL A 44 -5.99 12.98 5.17
N ARG A 45 -4.78 13.47 5.44
CA ARG A 45 -3.63 13.33 4.54
C ARG A 45 -2.79 12.12 4.92
N ILE A 46 -2.77 11.11 4.05
CA ILE A 46 -2.02 9.86 4.24
C ILE A 46 -0.88 9.81 3.22
N ARG A 47 0.35 9.68 3.71
CA ARG A 47 1.53 9.43 2.89
C ARG A 47 1.86 7.95 2.88
N VAL A 48 1.97 7.39 1.69
CA VAL A 48 2.49 6.07 1.43
C VAL A 48 3.93 6.20 0.99
N SER A 49 4.80 5.35 1.52
CA SER A 49 6.19 5.26 1.08
C SER A 49 6.62 3.80 0.90
N ILE A 50 7.45 3.53 -0.11
CA ILE A 50 8.04 2.21 -0.33
C ILE A 50 9.52 2.29 0.02
N LEU A 51 9.93 1.52 1.04
CA LEU A 51 11.31 1.45 1.51
C LEU A 51 12.02 0.24 0.90
N GLN A 52 13.26 0.44 0.43
CA GLN A 52 14.09 -0.62 -0.12
C GLN A 52 15.10 -1.14 0.91
N GLY A 53 15.33 -2.45 0.91
CA GLY A 53 16.38 -3.11 1.70
C GLY A 53 16.02 -3.39 3.16
N SER A 54 15.51 -2.40 3.91
CA SER A 54 15.19 -2.57 5.34
C SER A 54 14.05 -1.68 5.83
N SER A 55 13.63 -1.87 7.10
CA SER A 55 12.61 -1.07 7.79
C SER A 55 12.96 0.41 7.95
N SER A 56 14.23 0.75 7.78
CA SER A 56 14.78 2.11 7.89
C SER A 56 15.53 2.51 6.62
N GLY A 57 15.32 1.77 5.52
CA GLY A 57 15.96 2.01 4.24
C GLY A 57 15.44 3.29 3.56
N SER A 58 16.07 3.65 2.45
CA SER A 58 15.67 4.81 1.67
C SER A 58 14.28 4.61 1.03
N ALA A 59 13.50 5.69 0.98
CA ALA A 59 12.20 5.69 0.33
C ALA A 59 12.37 5.83 -1.19
N VAL A 60 12.09 4.77 -1.92
CA VAL A 60 12.19 4.71 -3.39
C VAL A 60 10.93 5.25 -4.06
N TYR A 61 9.80 5.24 -3.35
CA TYR A 61 8.54 5.76 -3.82
C TYR A 61 7.82 6.46 -2.69
N VAL A 62 7.17 7.58 -2.99
CA VAL A 62 6.39 8.36 -2.04
C VAL A 62 5.17 8.91 -2.76
N GLU A 63 4.00 8.73 -2.17
CA GLU A 63 2.74 9.26 -2.67
C GLU A 63 1.89 9.77 -1.52
N THR A 64 1.07 10.79 -1.77
CA THR A 64 0.18 11.37 -0.76
C THR A 64 -1.25 11.33 -1.24
N HIS A 65 -2.11 10.73 -0.43
CA HIS A 65 -3.55 10.60 -0.64
C HIS A 65 -4.29 11.47 0.37
N THR A 66 -5.46 11.97 -0.01
CA THR A 66 -6.33 12.76 0.87
C THR A 66 -7.73 12.16 0.98
N PRO A 67 -7.89 10.93 1.52
CA PRO A 67 -9.20 10.34 1.74
C PRO A 67 -9.99 11.10 2.82
N THR A 68 -11.31 11.15 2.66
CA THR A 68 -12.23 11.64 3.69
C THR A 68 -12.70 10.46 4.55
N THR A 69 -12.62 10.60 5.87
CA THR A 69 -13.11 9.58 6.80
C THR A 69 -14.63 9.47 6.77
N ASN A 70 -15.18 8.27 6.85
CA ASN A 70 -16.64 8.08 6.97
C ASN A 70 -17.14 8.31 8.43
N PRO A 71 -18.46 8.17 8.72
CA PRO A 71 -19.00 8.29 10.08
C PRO A 71 -18.44 7.28 11.11
N ASN A 72 -17.82 6.20 10.66
CA ASN A 72 -17.13 5.23 11.52
C ASN A 72 -15.63 5.55 11.66
N GLY A 73 -15.17 6.70 11.16
CA GLY A 73 -13.76 7.10 11.17
C GLY A 73 -12.87 6.32 10.20
N LEU A 74 -13.46 5.61 9.24
CA LEU A 74 -12.72 4.82 8.25
C LEU A 74 -12.24 5.69 7.10
N ALA A 75 -10.94 5.67 6.83
CA ALA A 75 -10.33 6.19 5.62
C ALA A 75 -9.91 5.02 4.72
N ILE A 76 -10.24 5.12 3.44
CA ILE A 76 -9.91 4.09 2.43
C ILE A 76 -9.03 4.72 1.37
N CYS A 77 -7.85 4.15 1.14
CA CYS A 77 -6.98 4.43 0.01
C CYS A 77 -6.99 3.23 -0.94
N GLN A 78 -7.52 3.42 -2.14
CA GLN A 78 -7.43 2.46 -3.22
C GLN A 78 -6.20 2.79 -4.06
N SER A 79 -5.62 1.81 -4.76
CA SER A 79 -4.44 1.96 -5.63
C SER A 79 -3.09 2.20 -4.93
N VAL A 80 -2.88 1.67 -3.72
CA VAL A 80 -1.57 1.76 -3.08
C VAL A 80 -0.58 0.84 -3.80
N PRO A 81 0.52 1.34 -4.38
CA PRO A 81 1.43 0.50 -5.14
C PRO A 81 2.15 -0.50 -4.23
N VAL A 82 2.16 -1.76 -4.66
CA VAL A 82 2.88 -2.83 -3.98
C VAL A 82 4.02 -3.25 -4.89
N ARG A 83 5.24 -3.14 -4.38
CA ARG A 83 6.44 -3.70 -5.02
C ARG A 83 7.01 -4.76 -4.08
N TRP A 84 8.01 -5.52 -4.51
CA TRP A 84 8.82 -6.44 -3.68
C TRP A 84 9.64 -5.73 -2.58
N CYS A 85 9.07 -4.71 -1.96
CA CYS A 85 9.67 -3.77 -1.02
C CYS A 85 8.62 -3.44 0.05
N ARG A 86 9.06 -2.91 1.19
CA ARG A 86 8.15 -2.65 2.31
C ARG A 86 7.35 -1.38 2.07
N VAL A 87 6.03 -1.45 2.23
CA VAL A 87 5.13 -0.29 2.21
C VAL A 87 4.96 0.26 3.62
N VAL A 88 5.12 1.57 3.79
CA VAL A 88 4.96 2.30 5.06
C VAL A 88 3.94 3.41 4.89
N PHE A 89 2.96 3.44 5.81
CA PHE A 89 1.91 4.44 5.88
C PHE A 89 2.20 5.45 6.99
N ARG A 90 2.08 6.74 6.68
CA ARG A 90 2.26 7.83 7.64
C ARG A 90 1.15 8.86 7.48
N LEU A 91 0.52 9.22 8.59
CA LEU A 91 -0.39 10.36 8.65
C LEU A 91 0.42 11.67 8.62
N LEU A 92 0.15 12.56 7.66
CA LEU A 92 0.95 13.78 7.48
C LEU A 92 0.41 15.00 8.23
N THR A 93 -0.84 14.98 8.68
CA THR A 93 -1.43 16.07 9.45
C THR A 93 -2.55 15.51 10.33
N GLY A 94 -2.61 15.96 11.59
CA GLY A 94 -3.84 15.85 12.38
C GLY A 94 -4.97 16.70 11.78
N PRO A 95 -6.19 16.66 12.33
CA PRO A 95 -7.27 17.55 11.94
C PRO A 95 -6.89 18.98 12.37
N THR A 96 -6.08 19.67 11.58
CA THR A 96 -5.89 21.11 11.74
C THR A 96 -7.14 21.78 11.20
N ALA A 97 -7.87 22.40 12.14
CA ALA A 97 -8.74 23.57 12.05
C ALA A 97 -9.23 24.04 10.66
N PRO A 98 -10.48 24.53 10.57
CA PRO A 98 -11.10 24.93 9.31
C PRO A 98 -10.22 25.91 8.54
N ILE A 99 -10.03 25.61 7.26
CA ILE A 99 -9.69 26.60 6.25
C ILE A 99 -10.80 27.67 6.28
N SER A 100 -10.43 28.85 6.77
CA SER A 100 -11.15 30.12 6.58
C SER A 100 -11.28 30.44 5.10
#